data_AF-A0A3B9NY98-F1
#
_entry.id   AF-A0A3B9NY98-F1
#
_cell.length_a   1.000
_cell.length_b   1.000
_cell.length_c   1.000
_cell.angle_alpha   90.00
_cell.angle_beta   90.00
_cell.angle_gamma   90.00
#
_symmetry.space_group_name_H-M   'P 1'
#
loop_
_entity.id
_entity.type
_entity.pdbx_description
1 polymer ?
#
loop_
_entity_poly.entity_id
_entity_poly.type
_entity_poly.pdbx_seq_one_letter_code
_entity_poly.pdbx_strand_id
1 'polypeptide(L)'
;MASTRKSSLTDHVAAHLAPHLPRRSHILIGLSGGIDSVVLLHLLHTLAPRFEWRLSALHVHHGISPNANDWAQFCADLCSRYGINLHVERVDIAPLRDEHGIEAAARKLRHAAFAAQDCDFVALAHHADDQAETLLLQLLRGAGVKGAAAMPVLSKVEGPVLSRVEGPVLSKIEGPFTKAGRPALLRPLLDITRAELEEHAQQHGLSWIEDESNADDSYPRNFLRHRVLPLLAERFPAYRETLSRSAGHFAEAAELQDELAQIDAQGAVAGGSLPIVVLRKLSAARSRNLLRYFLHAQGAPMPQAVQLEDMLSQLLGARGDASVCIEYGGWEVRRYQDRVYAQPQLGGFDREYSIVWKGENELFWPALGEKVCFWQVMGQGISLAKLRSGKVELRLRSGGESLRPRNGASTRSLKNLLQEQQVPPWQRERLPLLYCGDKLVCVLGVAIAADFQATDSEPGIVPGWASGLRQGGQTLLESRPQNFLISNHYLERSMAVERTLSIIKPDAVAKNVIGKIYSRFESNGLKIVASQMRHLSRTEAEGFYAVHKARPFFNDLVGFMISGPVMIQVLEGESAVQKNRDLMGATDPKKAEKGTIRADFADSIDANAVHGSDSAENAKIEIDYFFAPKNVHSR
;
A
#
# COMPACT_ATOMS: atom_id res chain seq x y z
N MET A 1 23.19 30.53 45.27
CA MET A 1 21.98 30.71 44.43
C MET A 1 22.34 30.35 43.00
N ALA A 2 22.04 29.12 42.58
CA ALA A 2 22.21 28.70 41.19
C ALA A 2 21.04 29.27 40.38
N SER A 3 21.29 30.33 39.62
CA SER A 3 20.39 30.80 38.57
C SER A 3 20.34 29.70 37.51
N THR A 4 19.22 29.00 37.41
CA THR A 4 18.87 28.16 36.28
C THR A 4 18.85 29.05 35.04
N ARG A 5 19.94 29.06 34.26
CA ARG A 5 19.95 29.69 32.94
C ARG A 5 18.81 29.07 32.13
N LYS A 6 17.80 29.88 31.76
CA LYS A 6 16.87 29.50 30.69
C LYS A 6 17.71 29.06 29.49
N SER A 7 17.42 27.87 28.96
CA SER A 7 17.98 27.40 27.69
C SER A 7 17.77 28.48 26.63
N SER A 8 18.79 28.75 25.80
CA SER A 8 18.60 29.66 24.67
C SER A 8 17.56 29.06 23.70
N LEU A 9 16.83 29.89 22.94
CA LEU A 9 15.89 29.41 21.93
C LEU A 9 16.60 28.47 20.93
N THR A 10 17.84 28.80 20.59
CA THR A 10 18.74 27.98 19.75
C THR A 10 18.97 26.58 20.34
N ASP A 11 19.26 26.48 21.65
CA ASP A 11 19.47 25.18 22.31
C ASP A 11 18.19 24.36 22.41
N HIS A 12 17.05 25.02 22.62
CA HIS A 12 15.74 24.38 22.63
C HIS A 12 15.41 23.75 21.26
N VAL A 13 15.55 24.53 20.19
CA VAL A 13 15.36 24.04 18.81
C VAL A 13 16.38 22.94 18.47
N ALA A 14 17.63 23.05 18.92
CA ALA A 14 18.62 22.00 18.72
C ALA A 14 18.22 20.67 19.37
N ALA A 15 17.71 20.71 20.61
CA ALA A 15 17.24 19.54 21.33
C ALA A 15 16.03 18.90 20.63
N HIS A 16 15.13 19.73 20.07
CA HIS A 16 13.97 19.27 19.33
C HIS A 16 14.32 18.63 17.97
N LEU A 17 15.33 19.16 17.27
CA LEU A 17 15.72 18.68 15.94
C LEU A 17 16.67 17.48 15.96
N ALA A 18 17.53 17.35 16.98
CA ALA A 18 18.56 16.32 17.04
C ALA A 18 18.05 14.87 16.87
N PRO A 19 16.88 14.47 17.39
CA PRO A 19 16.34 13.11 17.18
C PRO A 19 15.87 12.85 15.75
N HIS A 20 15.57 13.90 14.97
CA HIS A 20 14.87 13.78 13.69
C HIS A 20 15.80 13.98 12.49
N LEU A 21 16.87 14.75 12.64
CA LEU A 21 17.74 15.14 11.53
C LEU A 21 19.12 14.47 11.61
N PRO A 22 19.47 13.62 10.64
CA PRO A 22 20.83 13.13 10.50
C PRO A 22 21.85 14.27 10.36
N ARG A 23 23.10 14.00 10.75
CA ARG A 23 24.23 14.87 10.38
C ARG A 23 24.36 14.95 8.87
N ARG A 24 24.83 16.10 8.36
CA ARG A 24 25.05 16.34 6.91
C ARG A 24 23.79 16.36 6.05
N SER A 25 22.60 16.41 6.68
CA SER A 25 21.35 16.64 5.96
C SER A 25 21.37 17.97 5.21
N HIS A 26 20.74 17.99 4.04
CA HIS A 26 20.45 19.18 3.26
C HIS A 26 19.05 19.70 3.59
N ILE A 27 19.00 20.87 4.23
CA ILE A 27 17.77 21.53 4.67
C ILE A 27 17.50 22.75 3.78
N LEU A 28 16.33 22.76 3.16
CA LEU A 28 15.78 23.90 2.45
C LEU A 28 14.85 24.69 3.36
N ILE A 29 15.11 25.97 3.58
CA ILE A 29 14.26 26.87 4.37
C ILE A 29 13.23 27.53 3.46
N GLY A 30 11.94 27.37 3.77
CA GLY A 30 10.89 28.17 3.14
C GLY A 30 10.93 29.60 3.66
N LEU A 31 11.39 30.54 2.85
CA LEU A 31 11.68 31.92 3.25
C LEU A 31 10.65 32.88 2.65
N SER A 32 9.68 33.34 3.45
CA SER A 32 8.73 34.38 3.03
C SER A 32 9.27 35.79 3.23
N GLY A 33 10.25 35.95 4.15
CA GLY A 33 10.80 37.24 4.58
C GLY A 33 10.08 37.84 5.79
N GLY A 34 8.96 37.24 6.22
CA GLY A 34 8.32 37.56 7.49
C GLY A 34 9.12 37.05 8.69
N ILE A 35 8.84 37.60 9.88
CA ILE A 35 9.59 37.35 11.12
C ILE A 35 9.84 35.86 11.39
N ASP A 36 8.81 35.02 11.29
CA ASP A 36 8.92 33.59 11.62
C ASP A 36 9.97 32.91 10.72
N SER A 37 9.94 33.19 9.42
CA SER A 37 10.87 32.63 8.44
C SER A 37 12.30 33.16 8.58
N VAL A 38 12.44 34.43 8.99
CA VAL A 38 13.74 35.06 9.26
C VAL A 38 14.39 34.47 10.50
N VAL A 39 13.62 34.31 11.58
CA VAL A 39 14.10 33.68 12.82
C VAL A 39 14.46 32.22 12.58
N LEU A 40 13.63 31.48 11.82
CA LEU A 40 13.94 30.10 11.43
C LEU A 40 15.27 30.02 10.66
N LEU A 41 15.48 30.90 9.68
CA LEU A 41 16.72 30.96 8.90
C LEU A 41 17.92 31.23 9.81
N HIS A 42 17.81 32.20 10.72
CA HIS A 42 18.87 32.54 11.67
C HIS A 42 19.21 31.36 12.60
N LEU A 43 18.20 30.70 13.17
CA LEU A 43 18.37 29.55 14.06
C LEU A 43 19.06 28.39 13.33
N LEU A 44 18.59 28.02 12.14
CA LEU A 44 19.19 26.92 11.38
C LEU A 44 20.61 27.26 10.91
N HIS A 45 20.87 28.51 10.51
CA HIS A 45 22.23 28.97 10.19
C HIS A 45 23.18 28.80 11.39
N THR A 46 22.73 29.20 12.58
CA THR A 46 23.51 29.08 13.83
C THR A 46 23.78 27.61 14.18
N LEU A 47 22.83 26.72 13.91
CA LEU A 47 22.94 25.29 14.23
C LEU A 47 23.68 24.47 13.17
N ALA A 48 23.74 24.94 11.91
CA ALA A 48 24.32 24.18 10.81
C ALA A 48 25.78 23.73 11.06
N PRO A 49 26.69 24.56 11.61
CA PRO A 49 28.05 24.11 11.95
C PRO A 49 28.09 22.99 12.99
N ARG A 50 27.17 23.00 13.96
CA ARG A 50 27.10 21.99 15.05
C ARG A 50 26.72 20.60 14.54
N PHE A 51 25.91 20.53 13.49
CA PHE A 51 25.37 19.27 12.94
C PHE A 51 25.87 18.95 11.52
N GLU A 52 26.81 19.77 11.00
CA GLU A 52 27.34 19.68 9.64
C GLU A 52 26.25 19.81 8.55
N TRP A 53 25.14 20.51 8.83
CA TRP A 53 24.04 20.63 7.88
C TRP A 53 24.38 21.55 6.70
N ARG A 54 23.86 21.20 5.52
CA ARG A 54 23.89 22.06 4.35
C ARG A 54 22.58 22.83 4.27
N LEU A 55 22.65 24.15 4.14
CA LEU A 55 21.47 25.01 4.06
C LEU A 55 21.29 25.58 2.66
N SER A 56 20.02 25.73 2.28
CA SER A 56 19.56 26.50 1.13
C SER A 56 18.21 27.15 1.50
N ALA A 57 17.78 28.15 0.76
CA ALA A 57 16.49 28.79 0.96
C ALA A 57 15.67 28.79 -0.33
N LEU A 58 14.35 28.75 -0.19
CA LEU A 58 13.40 28.93 -1.28
C LEU A 58 12.39 30.02 -0.94
N HIS A 59 12.35 31.04 -1.78
CA HIS A 59 11.28 32.05 -1.79
C HIS A 59 10.32 31.75 -2.94
N VAL A 60 9.01 31.69 -2.65
CA VAL A 60 7.97 31.48 -3.68
C VAL A 60 7.30 32.81 -4.00
N HIS A 61 7.63 33.34 -5.18
CA HIS A 61 7.07 34.59 -5.68
C HIS A 61 5.76 34.32 -6.42
N HIS A 62 4.64 34.59 -5.76
CA HIS A 62 3.29 34.37 -6.29
C HIS A 62 2.72 35.52 -7.14
N GLY A 63 3.38 36.69 -7.16
CA GLY A 63 2.99 37.83 -8.01
C GLY A 63 1.66 38.51 -7.65
N ILE A 64 1.14 38.27 -6.43
CA ILE A 64 -0.15 38.83 -5.97
C ILE A 64 0.03 40.22 -5.35
N SER A 65 1.06 40.37 -4.51
CA SER A 65 1.33 41.62 -3.81
C SER A 65 2.08 42.59 -4.72
N PRO A 66 1.78 43.91 -4.69
CA PRO A 66 2.59 44.92 -5.37
C PRO A 66 4.04 44.91 -4.87
N ASN A 67 4.27 44.48 -3.63
CA ASN A 67 5.58 44.45 -2.97
C ASN A 67 6.33 43.13 -3.21
N ALA A 68 5.80 42.19 -4.00
CA ALA A 68 6.36 40.84 -4.15
C ALA A 68 7.81 40.83 -4.68
N ASN A 69 8.16 41.78 -5.55
CA ASN A 69 9.54 41.92 -6.04
C ASN A 69 10.49 42.38 -4.93
N ASP A 70 10.07 43.37 -4.14
CA ASP A 70 10.87 43.89 -3.01
C ASP A 70 11.06 42.82 -1.94
N TRP A 71 10.05 41.99 -1.70
CA TRP A 71 10.14 40.85 -0.78
C TRP A 71 11.13 39.79 -1.25
N ALA A 72 11.16 39.49 -2.55
CA ALA A 72 12.14 38.58 -3.12
C ALA A 72 13.56 39.16 -3.03
N GLN A 73 13.74 40.46 -3.26
CA GLN A 73 15.03 41.14 -3.11
C GLN A 73 15.51 41.13 -1.66
N PHE A 74 14.63 41.44 -0.70
CA PHE A 74 14.95 41.34 0.72
C PHE A 74 15.43 39.93 1.11
N CYS A 75 14.75 38.89 0.62
CA CYS A 75 15.16 37.50 0.87
C CYS A 75 16.55 37.20 0.27
N ALA A 76 16.84 37.72 -0.93
CA ALA A 76 18.14 37.57 -1.58
C ALA A 76 19.26 38.23 -0.77
N ASP A 77 19.05 39.46 -0.30
CA ASP A 77 20.01 40.20 0.51
C ASP A 77 20.24 39.49 1.85
N LEU A 78 19.18 38.99 2.49
CA LEU A 78 19.25 38.21 3.72
C LEU A 78 20.09 36.94 3.53
N CYS A 79 19.78 36.14 2.51
CA CYS A 79 20.53 34.92 2.21
C CYS A 79 22.00 35.19 1.87
N SER A 80 22.28 36.28 1.14
CA SER A 80 23.66 36.69 0.83
C SER A 80 24.46 37.02 2.08
N ARG A 81 23.85 37.66 3.10
CA ARG A 81 24.53 37.95 4.38
C ARG A 81 24.94 36.70 5.14
N TYR A 82 24.14 35.64 5.06
CA TYR A 82 24.42 34.36 5.74
C TYR A 82 25.20 33.35 4.88
N GLY A 83 25.54 33.70 3.63
CA GLY A 83 26.20 32.78 2.70
C GLY A 83 25.34 31.56 2.34
N ILE A 84 24.01 31.73 2.32
CA ILE A 84 23.04 30.67 2.00
C ILE A 84 22.56 30.86 0.55
N ASN A 85 22.55 29.78 -0.23
CA ASN A 85 22.01 29.83 -1.59
C ASN A 85 20.49 30.01 -1.55
N LEU A 86 19.99 31.05 -2.22
CA LEU A 86 18.55 31.30 -2.42
C LEU A 86 18.11 30.86 -3.81
N HIS A 87 17.05 30.07 -3.86
CA HIS A 87 16.26 29.85 -5.07
C HIS A 87 14.97 30.69 -4.99
N VAL A 88 14.61 31.37 -6.07
CA VAL A 88 13.36 32.14 -6.17
C VAL A 88 12.48 31.47 -7.23
N GLU A 89 11.43 30.79 -6.79
CA GLU A 89 10.48 30.13 -7.67
C GLU A 89 9.30 31.05 -7.97
N ARG A 90 9.08 31.35 -9.25
CA ARG A 90 7.94 32.15 -9.71
C ARG A 90 6.79 31.23 -10.10
N VAL A 91 5.64 31.43 -9.47
CA VAL A 91 4.43 30.62 -9.69
C VAL A 91 3.32 31.48 -10.26
N ASP A 92 2.58 30.93 -11.22
CA ASP A 92 1.37 31.57 -11.77
C ASP A 92 0.12 30.99 -11.11
N ILE A 93 -0.60 31.83 -10.38
CA ILE A 93 -1.84 31.46 -9.69
C ILE A 93 -3.07 31.47 -10.60
N ALA A 94 -3.02 32.11 -11.76
CA ALA A 94 -4.18 32.30 -12.64
C ALA A 94 -4.90 30.98 -12.99
N PRO A 95 -4.20 29.87 -13.30
CA PRO A 95 -4.86 28.61 -13.67
C PRO A 95 -5.66 27.94 -12.53
N LEU A 96 -5.40 28.28 -11.26
CA LEU A 96 -6.00 27.62 -10.10
C LEU A 96 -6.90 28.55 -9.28
N ARG A 97 -6.92 29.83 -9.63
CA ARG A 97 -7.62 30.89 -8.88
C ARG A 97 -9.13 30.64 -8.84
N ASP A 98 -9.74 30.31 -9.97
CA ASP A 98 -11.19 30.20 -10.10
C ASP A 98 -11.76 28.96 -9.40
N GLU A 99 -10.97 27.89 -9.28
CA GLU A 99 -11.39 26.64 -8.67
C GLU A 99 -11.24 26.61 -7.13
N HIS A 100 -10.21 27.27 -6.59
CA HIS A 100 -9.82 27.11 -5.17
C HIS A 100 -9.78 28.44 -4.39
N GLY A 101 -9.89 29.58 -5.06
CA GLY A 101 -9.60 30.89 -4.48
C GLY A 101 -8.10 31.17 -4.41
N ILE A 102 -7.75 32.44 -4.18
CA ILE A 102 -6.38 32.95 -4.29
C ILE A 102 -5.44 32.28 -3.26
N GLU A 103 -5.83 32.21 -1.98
CA GLU A 103 -4.98 31.68 -0.90
C GLU A 103 -4.73 30.17 -1.06
N ALA A 104 -5.78 29.40 -1.36
CA ALA A 104 -5.63 27.95 -1.53
C ALA A 104 -4.83 27.60 -2.79
N ALA A 105 -5.01 28.35 -3.89
CA ALA A 105 -4.19 28.22 -5.10
C ALA A 105 -2.71 28.53 -4.82
N ALA A 106 -2.42 29.66 -4.17
CA ALA A 106 -1.07 30.04 -3.80
C ALA A 106 -0.41 29.01 -2.86
N ARG A 107 -1.17 28.49 -1.88
CA ARG A 107 -0.70 27.42 -0.99
C ARG A 107 -0.37 26.14 -1.77
N LYS A 108 -1.23 25.71 -2.69
CA LYS A 108 -1.05 24.50 -3.49
C LYS A 108 0.22 24.58 -4.36
N LEU A 109 0.43 25.73 -5.01
CA LEU A 109 1.63 25.97 -5.83
C LEU A 109 2.89 26.06 -4.98
N ARG A 110 2.84 26.72 -3.82
CA ARG A 110 3.96 26.78 -2.87
C ARG A 110 4.39 25.39 -2.40
N HIS A 111 3.44 24.55 -2.02
CA HIS A 111 3.70 23.16 -1.63
C HIS A 111 4.33 22.35 -2.76
N ALA A 112 3.87 22.54 -3.99
CA ALA A 112 4.43 21.86 -5.14
C ALA A 112 5.84 22.35 -5.50
N ALA A 113 6.11 23.65 -5.34
CA ALA A 113 7.47 24.20 -5.46
C ALA A 113 8.43 23.56 -4.45
N PHE A 114 8.01 23.37 -3.18
CA PHE A 114 8.80 22.64 -2.18
C PHE A 114 9.00 21.17 -2.54
N ALA A 115 7.97 20.50 -3.06
CA ALA A 115 8.03 19.08 -3.42
C ALA A 115 9.01 18.79 -4.58
N ALA A 116 9.34 19.80 -5.38
CA ALA A 116 10.21 19.67 -6.55
C ALA A 116 11.71 19.82 -6.23
N GLN A 117 12.06 20.18 -5.00
CA GLN A 117 13.44 20.51 -4.62
C GLN A 117 14.25 19.26 -4.29
N ASP A 118 15.52 19.26 -4.70
CA ASP A 118 16.48 18.22 -4.39
C ASP A 118 17.15 18.52 -3.03
N CYS A 119 16.51 18.03 -1.96
CA CYS A 119 16.97 18.19 -0.58
C CYS A 119 16.37 17.08 0.31
N ASP A 120 16.93 16.91 1.52
CA ASP A 120 16.42 15.93 2.48
C ASP A 120 15.17 16.47 3.20
N PHE A 121 15.22 17.73 3.61
CA PHE A 121 14.17 18.37 4.41
C PHE A 121 13.80 19.77 3.90
N VAL A 122 12.51 20.10 3.96
CA VAL A 122 11.98 21.46 3.82
C VAL A 122 11.54 21.96 5.18
N ALA A 123 12.19 22.98 5.73
CA ALA A 123 11.84 23.59 7.01
C ALA A 123 10.88 24.78 6.80
N LEU A 124 9.75 24.76 7.51
CA LEU A 124 8.77 25.85 7.55
C LEU A 124 8.62 26.41 8.97
N ALA A 125 8.45 27.73 9.05
CA ALA A 125 8.41 28.47 10.31
C ALA A 125 7.03 28.45 11.00
N HIS A 126 6.33 27.31 10.95
CA HIS A 126 5.08 27.17 11.68
C HIS A 126 5.37 27.12 13.19
N HIS A 127 4.59 27.86 13.97
CA HIS A 127 4.79 28.04 15.41
C HIS A 127 3.57 27.64 16.25
N ALA A 128 3.63 27.82 17.57
CA ALA A 128 2.59 27.36 18.51
C ALA A 128 1.21 27.99 18.26
N ASP A 129 1.14 29.26 17.85
CA ASP A 129 -0.13 29.87 17.45
C ASP A 129 -0.70 29.22 16.17
N ASP A 130 0.14 28.88 15.18
CA ASP A 130 -0.34 28.17 13.98
C ASP A 130 -0.90 26.78 14.32
N GLN A 131 -0.36 26.14 15.37
CA GLN A 131 -0.92 24.90 15.92
C GLN A 131 -2.29 25.11 16.53
N ALA A 132 -2.43 26.12 17.37
CA ALA A 132 -3.70 26.48 17.99
C ALA A 132 -4.76 26.80 16.94
N GLU A 133 -4.42 27.62 15.94
CA GLU A 133 -5.29 27.93 14.81
C GLU A 133 -5.69 26.67 14.04
N THR A 134 -4.72 25.81 13.71
CA THR A 134 -4.98 24.59 12.95
C THR A 134 -5.87 23.63 13.73
N LEU A 135 -5.61 23.41 15.01
CA LEU A 135 -6.44 22.57 15.88
C LEU A 135 -7.88 23.09 15.94
N LEU A 136 -8.06 24.38 16.25
CA LEU A 136 -9.40 24.97 16.35
C LEU A 136 -10.16 24.88 15.02
N LEU A 137 -9.52 25.17 13.89
CA LEU A 137 -10.15 25.02 12.58
C LEU A 137 -10.54 23.58 12.28
N GLN A 138 -9.72 22.61 12.65
CA GLN A 138 -10.03 21.18 12.44
C GLN A 138 -11.19 20.73 13.33
N LEU A 139 -11.24 21.17 14.59
CA LEU A 139 -12.35 20.89 15.49
C LEU A 139 -13.66 21.50 15.00
N LEU A 140 -13.64 22.76 14.55
CA LEU A 140 -14.83 23.44 13.99
C LEU A 140 -15.32 22.79 12.68
N ARG A 141 -14.44 22.10 11.95
CA ARG A 141 -14.79 21.32 10.75
C ARG A 141 -15.26 19.90 11.06
N GLY A 142 -15.30 19.50 12.33
CA GLY A 142 -15.69 18.15 12.75
C GLY A 142 -14.64 17.08 12.40
N ALA A 143 -13.36 17.45 12.37
CA ALA A 143 -12.29 16.50 12.08
C ALA A 143 -12.19 15.40 13.15
N GLY A 144 -11.90 14.17 12.71
CA GLY A 144 -11.57 13.06 13.61
C GLY A 144 -10.17 13.18 14.22
N VAL A 145 -9.77 12.18 15.01
CA VAL A 145 -8.50 12.14 15.76
C VAL A 145 -7.29 12.54 14.90
N LYS A 146 -7.11 11.94 13.72
CA LYS A 146 -5.99 12.26 12.81
C LYS A 146 -6.00 13.70 12.30
N GLY A 147 -7.17 14.34 12.13
CA GLY A 147 -7.25 15.75 11.76
C GLY A 147 -7.06 16.69 12.94
N ALA A 148 -7.50 16.28 14.13
CA ALA A 148 -7.28 16.99 15.40
C ALA A 148 -5.82 16.88 15.91
N ALA A 149 -5.01 16.00 15.34
CA ALA A 149 -3.55 15.98 15.56
C ALA A 149 -2.82 17.22 15.00
N ALA A 150 -3.55 18.12 14.32
CA ALA A 150 -3.05 19.37 13.77
C ALA A 150 -1.81 19.17 12.87
N MET A 151 -0.68 19.84 13.12
CA MET A 151 0.52 19.68 12.31
C MET A 151 1.59 18.85 13.04
N PRO A 152 2.14 17.79 12.43
CA PRO A 152 3.28 17.08 13.02
C PRO A 152 4.58 17.84 12.80
N VAL A 153 5.59 17.59 13.65
CA VAL A 153 6.95 18.12 13.50
C VAL A 153 7.58 17.69 12.18
N LEU A 154 7.40 16.41 11.83
CA LEU A 154 7.86 15.83 10.58
C LEU A 154 6.65 15.27 9.80
N SER A 155 6.58 15.57 8.51
CA SER A 155 5.56 15.03 7.60
C SER A 155 6.13 14.86 6.20
N LYS A 156 5.42 14.19 5.30
CA LYS A 156 5.79 14.20 3.87
C LYS A 156 5.40 15.54 3.25
N VAL A 157 6.20 16.04 2.30
CA VAL A 157 5.75 17.17 1.48
C VAL A 157 4.65 16.68 0.53
N GLU A 158 3.41 17.00 0.88
CA GLU A 158 2.24 16.79 0.03
C GLU A 158 2.09 17.95 -0.95
N GLY A 159 1.94 17.62 -2.23
CA GLY A 159 1.77 18.59 -3.31
C GLY A 159 1.72 17.91 -4.69
N PRO A 160 0.94 18.45 -5.64
CA PRO A 160 0.94 17.97 -7.01
C PRO A 160 2.33 18.04 -7.65
N VAL A 161 2.62 17.19 -8.63
CA VAL A 161 3.81 17.36 -9.46
C VAL A 161 3.53 18.53 -10.42
N LEU A 162 4.44 19.50 -10.49
CA LEU A 162 4.37 20.57 -11.48
C LEU A 162 5.24 20.20 -12.69
N SER A 163 4.72 20.42 -13.89
CA SER A 163 5.50 20.38 -15.13
C SER A 163 5.68 21.79 -15.70
N ARG A 164 6.83 22.01 -16.35
CA ARG A 164 7.09 23.24 -17.12
C ARG A 164 6.38 23.09 -18.46
N VAL A 165 5.38 23.94 -18.74
CA VAL A 165 4.65 23.89 -20.01
C VAL A 165 5.47 24.48 -21.15
N GLU A 166 6.24 25.53 -20.87
CA GLU A 166 7.33 26.13 -21.69
C GLU A 166 7.76 27.43 -20.95
N GLY A 167 9.05 27.74 -20.88
CA GLY A 167 9.56 28.95 -20.18
C GLY A 167 9.90 28.79 -18.69
N PRO A 168 10.25 29.88 -17.97
CA PRO A 168 10.80 29.85 -16.60
C PRO A 168 9.74 29.75 -15.49
N VAL A 169 8.46 29.56 -15.83
CA VAL A 169 7.33 29.64 -14.88
C VAL A 169 6.64 28.28 -14.76
N LEU A 170 6.34 27.86 -13.53
CA LEU A 170 5.53 26.66 -13.27
C LEU A 170 4.05 26.99 -13.39
N SER A 171 3.36 26.36 -14.35
CA SER A 171 1.98 26.71 -14.72
C SER A 171 1.00 25.53 -14.78
N LYS A 172 1.46 24.27 -14.66
CA LYS A 172 0.57 23.10 -14.81
C LYS A 172 0.82 22.02 -13.77
N ILE A 173 -0.28 21.52 -13.18
CA ILE A 173 -0.33 20.36 -12.28
C ILE A 173 -0.48 19.10 -13.13
N GLU A 174 0.46 18.17 -13.05
CA GLU A 174 0.39 16.86 -13.68
C GLU A 174 0.17 15.75 -12.64
N GLY A 175 -1.05 15.23 -12.58
CA GLY A 175 -1.36 13.90 -12.05
C GLY A 175 -1.04 13.61 -10.56
N PRO A 176 -1.37 12.39 -10.09
CA PRO A 176 -1.26 12.03 -8.68
C PRO A 176 0.17 11.72 -8.19
N PHE A 177 0.28 11.82 -6.87
CA PHE A 177 1.44 11.96 -6.01
C PHE A 177 2.43 10.79 -6.00
N THR A 178 3.35 10.63 -6.96
CA THR A 178 4.49 9.71 -6.75
C THR A 178 5.77 10.11 -7.49
N LYS A 179 6.72 10.72 -6.77
CA LYS A 179 8.15 10.54 -7.07
C LYS A 179 8.80 9.95 -5.82
N ALA A 180 9.61 8.90 -5.97
CA ALA A 180 10.48 8.44 -4.89
C ALA A 180 11.56 9.53 -4.64
N GLY A 181 11.91 9.79 -3.38
CA GLY A 181 12.90 10.82 -3.02
C GLY A 181 12.38 12.25 -2.88
N ARG A 182 11.13 12.46 -2.41
CA ARG A 182 10.66 13.82 -2.03
C ARG A 182 11.23 14.22 -0.66
N PRO A 183 11.54 15.51 -0.43
CA PRO A 183 11.95 15.97 0.88
C PRO A 183 10.84 15.75 1.93
N ALA A 184 11.26 15.56 3.18
CA ALA A 184 10.35 15.59 4.32
C ALA A 184 10.10 17.04 4.76
N LEU A 185 8.87 17.35 5.15
CA LEU A 185 8.50 18.65 5.69
C LEU A 185 8.75 18.68 7.20
N LEU A 186 9.55 19.65 7.62
CA LEU A 186 9.98 19.89 8.99
C LEU A 186 9.38 21.20 9.51
N ARG A 187 8.93 21.22 10.77
CA ARG A 187 8.40 22.40 11.46
C ARG A 187 9.12 22.59 12.80
N PRO A 188 10.29 23.25 12.83
CA PRO A 188 11.13 23.31 14.03
C PRO A 188 10.58 24.14 15.18
N LEU A 189 9.60 25.00 14.92
CA LEU A 189 9.15 26.05 15.85
C LEU A 189 7.78 25.75 16.46
N LEU A 190 7.23 24.54 16.28
CA LEU A 190 5.83 24.23 16.62
C LEU A 190 5.45 24.43 18.09
N ASP A 191 6.43 24.34 19.00
CA ASP A 191 6.25 24.56 20.43
C ASP A 191 6.73 25.95 20.89
N ILE A 192 7.19 26.80 19.97
CA ILE A 192 7.66 28.16 20.22
C ILE A 192 6.51 29.14 19.97
N THR A 193 6.34 30.09 20.88
CA THR A 193 5.34 31.16 20.73
C THR A 193 5.84 32.27 19.82
N ARG A 194 4.92 33.00 19.20
CA ARG A 194 5.30 34.19 18.40
C ARG A 194 6.07 35.25 19.20
N ALA A 195 5.73 35.42 20.49
CA ALA A 195 6.42 36.36 21.37
C ALA A 195 7.91 35.98 21.58
N GLU A 196 8.23 34.68 21.66
CA GLU A 196 9.62 34.22 21.75
C GLU A 196 10.39 34.45 20.44
N LEU A 197 9.71 34.33 19.28
CA LEU A 197 10.31 34.67 17.99
C LEU A 197 10.61 36.18 17.89
N GLU A 198 9.68 37.03 18.34
CA GLU A 198 9.85 38.48 18.42
C GLU A 198 10.99 38.88 19.35
N GLU A 199 11.05 38.28 20.55
CA GLU A 199 12.15 38.50 21.49
C GLU A 199 13.50 38.08 20.88
N HIS A 200 13.57 36.90 20.26
CA HIS A 200 14.80 36.42 19.62
C HIS A 200 15.24 37.33 18.47
N ALA A 201 14.30 37.77 17.64
CA ALA A 201 14.58 38.68 16.52
C ALA A 201 15.13 40.02 17.00
N GLN A 202 14.54 40.60 18.05
CA GLN A 202 15.01 41.84 18.67
C GLN A 202 16.38 41.68 19.30
N GLN A 203 16.60 40.61 20.07
CA GLN A 203 17.89 40.32 20.73
C GLN A 203 19.05 40.22 19.73
N HIS A 204 18.79 39.75 18.52
CA HIS A 204 19.80 39.57 17.47
C HIS A 204 19.78 40.67 16.40
N GLY A 205 18.96 41.71 16.56
CA GLY A 205 18.86 42.83 15.62
C GLY A 205 18.43 42.41 14.21
N LEU A 206 17.55 41.41 14.10
CA LEU A 206 17.06 40.93 12.81
C LEU A 206 16.06 41.92 12.22
N SER A 207 16.08 42.07 10.89
CA SER A 207 15.05 42.80 10.14
C SER A 207 14.13 41.81 9.44
N TRP A 208 12.86 42.16 9.25
CA TRP A 208 11.88 41.33 8.55
C TRP A 208 10.86 42.20 7.81
N ILE A 209 10.07 41.55 6.95
CA ILE A 209 8.97 42.15 6.19
C ILE A 209 7.67 42.01 6.99
N GLU A 210 6.84 43.05 6.96
CA GLU A 210 5.45 42.99 7.41
C GLU A 210 4.52 42.86 6.20
N ASP A 211 3.77 41.76 6.14
CA ASP A 211 2.79 41.53 5.07
C ASP A 211 1.43 42.10 5.47
N GLU A 212 0.95 43.08 4.71
CA GLU A 212 -0.31 43.80 4.91
C GLU A 212 -1.55 42.88 4.91
N SER A 213 -1.50 41.76 4.17
CA SER A 213 -2.60 40.81 4.09
C SER A 213 -2.88 40.08 5.42
N ASN A 214 -1.90 40.09 6.33
CA ASN A 214 -2.08 39.52 7.67
C ASN A 214 -3.13 40.28 8.51
N ALA A 215 -3.51 41.50 8.13
CA ALA A 215 -4.51 42.30 8.84
C ALA A 215 -5.96 42.04 8.38
N ASP A 216 -6.17 41.23 7.34
CA ASP A 216 -7.50 40.98 6.77
C ASP A 216 -8.26 39.89 7.54
N ASP A 217 -9.23 40.29 8.36
CA ASP A 217 -10.09 39.41 9.16
C ASP A 217 -11.11 38.58 8.34
N SER A 218 -11.22 38.78 7.02
CA SER A 218 -12.11 37.98 6.17
C SER A 218 -11.67 36.51 6.07
N TYR A 219 -10.38 36.23 6.32
CA TYR A 219 -9.83 34.88 6.32
C TYR A 219 -10.04 34.21 7.69
N PRO A 220 -10.59 32.97 7.75
CA PRO A 220 -10.86 32.29 9.02
C PRO A 220 -9.66 32.16 9.97
N ARG A 221 -8.44 32.01 9.42
CA ARG A 221 -7.20 31.98 10.22
C ARG A 221 -6.90 33.33 10.87
N ASN A 222 -6.99 34.41 10.10
CA ASN A 222 -6.77 35.77 10.59
C ASN A 222 -7.82 36.14 11.66
N PHE A 223 -9.10 35.79 11.43
CA PHE A 223 -10.14 35.98 12.44
C PHE A 223 -9.83 35.25 13.75
N LEU A 224 -9.37 33.99 13.71
CA LEU A 224 -8.96 33.28 14.92
C LEU A 224 -7.82 34.01 15.61
N ARG A 225 -6.78 34.38 14.87
CA ARG A 225 -5.58 35.06 15.37
C ARG A 225 -5.88 36.41 16.04
N HIS A 226 -6.74 37.23 15.42
CA HIS A 226 -6.99 38.60 15.85
C HIS A 226 -8.16 38.75 16.82
N ARG A 227 -9.13 37.83 16.80
CA ARG A 227 -10.38 37.97 17.58
C ARG A 227 -10.54 36.89 18.64
N VAL A 228 -10.22 35.63 18.33
CA VAL A 228 -10.52 34.50 19.23
C VAL A 228 -9.36 34.19 20.16
N LEU A 229 -8.16 34.04 19.63
CA LEU A 229 -6.96 33.71 20.40
C LEU A 229 -6.62 34.77 21.48
N PRO A 230 -6.80 36.08 21.25
CA PRO A 230 -6.59 37.08 22.31
C PRO A 230 -7.57 36.92 23.48
N LEU A 231 -8.85 36.65 23.19
CA LEU A 231 -9.86 36.40 24.23
C LEU A 231 -9.56 35.12 25.03
N LEU A 232 -9.04 34.09 24.36
CA LEU A 232 -8.55 32.89 25.06
C LEU A 232 -7.35 33.22 25.95
N ALA A 233 -6.42 34.04 25.48
CA ALA A 233 -5.24 34.44 26.26
C ALA A 233 -5.62 35.18 27.56
N GLU A 234 -6.67 36.03 27.53
CA GLU A 234 -7.15 36.77 28.71
C GLU A 234 -7.61 35.84 29.85
N ARG A 235 -8.25 34.72 29.51
CA ARG A 235 -8.82 33.78 30.50
C ARG A 235 -7.95 32.57 30.75
N PHE A 236 -7.17 32.16 29.76
CA PHE A 236 -6.32 30.98 29.75
C PHE A 236 -4.93 31.34 29.17
N PRO A 237 -4.03 31.94 29.97
CA PRO A 237 -2.74 32.42 29.46
C PRO A 237 -1.88 31.31 28.82
N ALA A 238 -2.02 30.07 29.29
CA ALA A 238 -1.30 28.89 28.80
C ALA A 238 -2.09 28.09 27.74
N TYR A 239 -2.97 28.75 26.97
CA TYR A 239 -3.81 28.04 25.99
C TYR A 239 -2.99 27.42 24.86
N ARG A 240 -1.87 28.05 24.44
CA ARG A 240 -1.03 27.58 23.33
C ARG A 240 -0.39 26.23 23.67
N GLU A 241 0.21 26.14 24.84
CA GLU A 241 0.83 24.90 25.34
C GLU A 241 -0.24 23.83 25.57
N THR A 242 -1.39 24.21 26.10
CA THR A 242 -2.49 23.28 26.37
C THR A 242 -3.08 22.71 25.08
N LEU A 243 -3.33 23.55 24.08
CA LEU A 243 -3.83 23.13 22.77
C LEU A 243 -2.80 22.29 22.01
N SER A 244 -1.52 22.68 22.04
CA SER A 244 -0.44 21.90 21.41
C SER A 244 -0.29 20.51 22.06
N ARG A 245 -0.38 20.42 23.39
CA ARG A 245 -0.40 19.14 24.10
C ARG A 245 -1.63 18.30 23.74
N SER A 246 -2.81 18.91 23.61
CA SER A 246 -4.01 18.20 23.13
C SER A 246 -3.82 17.66 21.71
N ALA A 247 -3.24 18.44 20.80
CA ALA A 247 -2.88 17.97 19.46
C ALA A 247 -1.91 16.77 19.53
N GLY A 248 -0.93 16.81 20.46
CA GLY A 248 -0.05 15.68 20.75
C GLY A 248 -0.79 14.40 21.18
N HIS A 249 -1.75 14.50 22.10
CA HIS A 249 -2.57 13.35 22.50
C HIS A 249 -3.42 12.81 21.33
N PHE A 250 -3.92 13.69 20.44
CA PHE A 250 -4.62 13.25 19.24
C PHE A 250 -3.68 12.56 18.25
N ALA A 251 -2.43 13.01 18.12
CA ALA A 251 -1.42 12.37 17.28
C ALA A 251 -1.11 10.95 17.79
N GLU A 252 -0.83 10.79 19.09
CA GLU A 252 -0.61 9.49 19.71
C GLU A 252 -1.82 8.55 19.52
N ALA A 253 -3.03 9.06 19.72
CA ALA A 253 -4.24 8.28 19.49
C ALA A 253 -4.43 7.88 18.01
N ALA A 254 -4.00 8.71 17.06
CA ALA A 254 -4.02 8.38 15.64
C ALA A 254 -2.98 7.29 15.29
N GLU A 255 -1.80 7.34 15.90
CA GLU A 255 -0.76 6.31 15.74
C GLU A 255 -1.25 4.95 16.26
N LEU A 256 -1.82 4.92 17.46
CA LEU A 256 -2.43 3.71 18.03
C LEU A 256 -3.58 3.16 17.17
N GLN A 257 -4.36 4.04 16.53
CA GLN A 257 -5.39 3.64 15.57
C GLN A 257 -4.79 3.02 14.31
N ASP A 258 -3.71 3.59 13.76
CA ASP A 258 -3.01 3.05 12.60
C ASP A 258 -2.36 1.68 12.94
N GLU A 259 -1.77 1.52 14.12
CA GLU A 259 -1.26 0.23 14.63
C GLU A 259 -2.37 -0.81 14.77
N LEU A 260 -3.51 -0.44 15.36
CA LEU A 260 -4.65 -1.34 15.49
C LEU A 260 -5.19 -1.77 14.12
N ALA A 261 -5.25 -0.85 13.16
CA ALA A 261 -5.65 -1.16 11.79
C ALA A 261 -4.66 -2.13 11.11
N GLN A 262 -3.35 -1.96 11.36
CA GLN A 262 -2.33 -2.87 10.84
C GLN A 262 -2.45 -4.28 11.45
N ILE A 263 -2.75 -4.38 12.75
CA ILE A 263 -3.05 -5.65 13.42
C ILE A 263 -4.31 -6.27 12.82
N ASP A 264 -5.37 -5.48 12.64
CA ASP A 264 -6.64 -5.93 12.04
C ASP A 264 -6.49 -6.36 10.59
N ALA A 265 -5.57 -5.75 9.85
CA ALA A 265 -5.26 -6.14 8.51
C ALA A 265 -4.63 -7.54 8.44
N GLN A 266 -3.94 -8.05 9.47
CA GLN A 266 -3.28 -9.37 9.50
C GLN A 266 -2.43 -9.70 8.25
N GLY A 267 -1.85 -8.68 7.58
CA GLY A 267 -1.17 -8.85 6.30
C GLY A 267 -2.08 -9.10 5.08
N ALA A 268 -3.40 -9.15 5.27
CA ALA A 268 -4.40 -9.37 4.23
C ALA A 268 -4.50 -8.24 3.18
N VAL A 269 -3.88 -7.08 3.47
CA VAL A 269 -3.70 -5.94 2.54
C VAL A 269 -2.53 -6.16 1.58
N ALA A 270 -1.78 -7.27 1.71
CA ALA A 270 -0.76 -7.67 0.73
C ALA A 270 -1.38 -7.77 -0.68
N GLY A 271 -0.85 -6.99 -1.61
CA GLY A 271 -1.34 -6.93 -3.00
C GLY A 271 -2.36 -5.81 -3.29
N GLY A 272 -2.48 -4.78 -2.45
CA GLY A 272 -3.25 -3.57 -2.78
C GLY A 272 -4.78 -3.73 -2.69
N SER A 273 -5.26 -4.73 -1.96
CA SER A 273 -6.70 -4.98 -1.78
C SER A 273 -7.03 -5.49 -0.38
N LEU A 274 -8.23 -5.19 0.12
CA LEU A 274 -8.67 -5.51 1.47
C LEU A 274 -9.82 -6.52 1.46
N PRO A 275 -9.71 -7.71 2.09
CA PRO A 275 -10.81 -8.68 2.11
C PRO A 275 -12.02 -8.22 2.92
N ILE A 276 -13.20 -8.37 2.35
CA ILE A 276 -14.49 -8.05 2.99
C ILE A 276 -14.71 -8.89 4.25
N VAL A 277 -14.23 -10.14 4.26
CA VAL A 277 -14.35 -11.02 5.45
C VAL A 277 -13.66 -10.45 6.68
N VAL A 278 -12.55 -9.71 6.51
CA VAL A 278 -11.87 -9.04 7.62
C VAL A 278 -12.76 -7.93 8.16
N LEU A 279 -13.27 -7.06 7.29
CA LEU A 279 -14.17 -5.98 7.68
C LEU A 279 -15.46 -6.47 8.37
N ARG A 280 -15.99 -7.63 7.95
CA ARG A 280 -17.20 -8.23 8.55
C ARG A 280 -17.00 -8.78 9.96
N LYS A 281 -15.79 -9.25 10.30
CA LYS A 281 -15.47 -9.81 11.61
C LYS A 281 -15.25 -8.74 12.68
N LEU A 282 -15.02 -7.50 12.26
CA LEU A 282 -14.71 -6.38 13.14
C LEU A 282 -15.96 -5.63 13.59
N SER A 283 -15.85 -4.91 14.71
CA SER A 283 -16.87 -3.96 15.12
C SER A 283 -16.94 -2.79 14.14
N ALA A 284 -18.08 -2.11 14.04
CA ALA A 284 -18.25 -0.99 13.10
C ALA A 284 -17.17 0.11 13.25
N ALA A 285 -16.69 0.38 14.48
CA ALA A 285 -15.60 1.32 14.70
C ALA A 285 -14.26 0.84 14.10
N ARG A 286 -13.92 -0.44 14.31
CA ARG A 286 -12.69 -1.05 13.78
C ARG A 286 -12.74 -1.23 12.26
N SER A 287 -13.89 -1.59 11.70
CA SER A 287 -14.06 -1.67 10.25
C SER A 287 -13.87 -0.32 9.57
N ARG A 288 -14.41 0.77 10.15
CA ARG A 288 -14.16 2.14 9.67
C ARG A 288 -12.69 2.52 9.81
N ASN A 289 -12.04 2.17 10.92
CA ASN A 289 -10.62 2.43 11.12
C ASN A 289 -9.75 1.73 10.07
N LEU A 290 -9.97 0.43 9.87
CA LEU A 290 -9.27 -0.36 8.87
C LEU A 290 -9.51 0.16 7.44
N LEU A 291 -10.73 0.57 7.11
CA LEU A 291 -11.01 1.15 5.79
C LEU A 291 -10.29 2.48 5.59
N ARG A 292 -10.25 3.38 6.59
CA ARG A 292 -9.47 4.63 6.52
C ARG A 292 -7.99 4.35 6.31
N TYR A 293 -7.44 3.42 7.09
CA TYR A 293 -6.04 3.01 6.98
C TYR A 293 -5.75 2.46 5.58
N PHE A 294 -6.62 1.59 5.04
CA PHE A 294 -6.47 1.05 3.69
C PHE A 294 -6.48 2.15 2.61
N LEU A 295 -7.45 3.07 2.64
CA LEU A 295 -7.53 4.18 1.68
C LEU A 295 -6.30 5.09 1.75
N HIS A 296 -5.86 5.43 2.97
CA HIS A 296 -4.64 6.20 3.19
C HIS A 296 -3.39 5.49 2.67
N ALA A 297 -3.29 4.17 2.88
CA ALA A 297 -2.18 3.37 2.38
C ALA A 297 -2.13 3.30 0.84
N GLN A 298 -3.29 3.36 0.17
CA GLN A 298 -3.37 3.47 -1.29
C GLN A 298 -3.05 4.90 -1.80
N GLY A 299 -2.95 5.90 -0.92
CA GLY A 299 -2.77 7.30 -1.30
C GLY A 299 -4.05 8.01 -1.72
N ALA A 300 -5.21 7.43 -1.40
CA ALA A 300 -6.50 8.00 -1.72
C ALA A 300 -6.83 9.18 -0.78
N PRO A 301 -7.60 10.19 -1.25
CA PRO A 301 -8.09 11.25 -0.37
C PRO A 301 -8.93 10.63 0.75
N MET A 302 -8.91 11.25 1.94
CA MET A 302 -9.69 10.75 3.07
C MET A 302 -11.16 11.17 2.92
N PRO A 303 -12.13 10.24 2.83
CA PRO A 303 -13.55 10.58 2.73
C PRO A 303 -14.07 11.20 4.03
N GLN A 304 -15.14 12.00 3.93
CA GLN A 304 -15.86 12.49 5.11
C GLN A 304 -16.52 11.33 5.87
N ALA A 305 -16.84 11.53 7.16
CA ALA A 305 -17.39 10.48 8.01
C ALA A 305 -18.64 9.81 7.43
N VAL A 306 -19.60 10.60 6.95
CA VAL A 306 -20.85 10.11 6.32
C VAL A 306 -20.54 9.29 5.08
N GLN A 307 -19.60 9.77 4.25
CA GLN A 307 -19.22 9.10 3.02
C GLN A 307 -18.50 7.77 3.29
N LEU A 308 -17.63 7.73 4.30
CA LEU A 308 -16.96 6.50 4.72
C LEU A 308 -17.96 5.46 5.26
N GLU A 309 -18.97 5.91 5.99
CA GLU A 309 -20.03 5.05 6.54
C GLU A 309 -20.91 4.46 5.43
N ASP A 310 -21.30 5.29 4.47
CA ASP A 310 -22.03 4.85 3.27
C ASP A 310 -21.19 3.86 2.43
N MET A 311 -19.91 4.18 2.19
CA MET A 311 -18.99 3.27 1.51
C MET A 311 -18.93 1.91 2.21
N LEU A 312 -18.74 1.89 3.53
CA LEU A 312 -18.67 0.65 4.29
C LEU A 312 -19.99 -0.13 4.23
N SER A 313 -21.14 0.55 4.31
CA SER A 313 -22.46 -0.07 4.18
C SER A 313 -22.64 -0.75 2.83
N GLN A 314 -22.34 -0.05 1.73
CA GLN A 314 -22.42 -0.59 0.37
C GLN A 314 -21.46 -1.77 0.16
N LEU A 315 -20.22 -1.65 0.64
CA LEU A 315 -19.22 -2.71 0.55
C LEU A 315 -19.62 -3.97 1.32
N LEU A 316 -20.19 -3.83 2.52
CA LEU A 316 -20.59 -4.97 3.36
C LEU A 316 -21.92 -5.60 2.93
N GLY A 317 -22.89 -4.76 2.51
CA GLY A 317 -24.26 -5.16 2.17
C GLY A 317 -24.42 -5.79 0.79
N ALA A 318 -23.48 -5.54 -0.13
CA ALA A 318 -23.52 -6.16 -1.46
C ALA A 318 -23.41 -7.70 -1.41
N ARG A 319 -24.06 -8.38 -2.36
CA ARG A 319 -23.90 -9.83 -2.57
C ARG A 319 -22.47 -10.15 -3.05
N GLY A 320 -22.00 -11.38 -2.85
CA GLY A 320 -20.60 -11.77 -3.17
C GLY A 320 -20.20 -11.58 -4.64
N ASP A 321 -21.18 -11.61 -5.55
CA ASP A 321 -21.06 -11.43 -6.99
C ASP A 321 -21.39 -10.00 -7.47
N ALA A 322 -21.89 -9.12 -6.59
CA ALA A 322 -22.27 -7.77 -6.96
C ALA A 322 -21.04 -6.87 -7.12
N SER A 323 -20.91 -6.25 -8.29
CA SER A 323 -19.90 -5.23 -8.56
C SER A 323 -20.29 -3.91 -7.90
N VAL A 324 -19.68 -3.60 -6.76
CA VAL A 324 -19.79 -2.27 -6.14
C VAL A 324 -18.73 -1.37 -6.76
N CYS A 325 -19.09 -0.15 -7.12
CA CYS A 325 -18.18 0.90 -7.55
C CYS A 325 -18.66 2.22 -6.95
N ILE A 326 -17.85 2.79 -6.06
CA ILE A 326 -18.15 4.03 -5.35
C ILE A 326 -17.13 5.07 -5.76
N GLU A 327 -17.57 6.14 -6.41
CA GLU A 327 -16.70 7.23 -6.88
C GLU A 327 -16.62 8.33 -5.83
N TYR A 328 -15.42 8.84 -5.57
CA TYR A 328 -15.20 9.96 -4.67
C TYR A 328 -13.88 10.70 -4.90
N GLY A 329 -13.91 12.02 -4.99
CA GLY A 329 -12.69 12.84 -5.03
C GLY A 329 -11.69 12.46 -6.14
N GLY A 330 -12.16 12.03 -7.31
CA GLY A 330 -11.31 11.54 -8.41
C GLY A 330 -10.74 10.14 -8.20
N TRP A 331 -11.21 9.42 -7.19
CA TRP A 331 -10.90 8.03 -6.87
C TRP A 331 -12.15 7.16 -6.97
N GLU A 332 -11.95 5.86 -7.04
CA GLU A 332 -13.00 4.87 -6.98
C GLU A 332 -12.65 3.74 -6.02
N VAL A 333 -13.64 3.31 -5.25
CA VAL A 333 -13.56 2.13 -4.39
C VAL A 333 -14.46 1.06 -4.97
N ARG A 334 -13.89 -0.10 -5.28
CA ARG A 334 -14.59 -1.20 -5.94
C ARG A 334 -14.58 -2.46 -5.10
N ARG A 335 -15.64 -3.27 -5.20
CA ARG A 335 -15.68 -4.64 -4.69
C ARG A 335 -15.62 -5.65 -5.82
N TYR A 336 -14.71 -6.61 -5.71
CA TYR A 336 -14.63 -7.75 -6.62
C TYR A 336 -14.14 -8.98 -5.86
N GLN A 337 -14.83 -10.12 -6.03
CA GLN A 337 -14.49 -11.40 -5.37
C GLN A 337 -14.25 -11.26 -3.85
N ASP A 338 -15.15 -10.58 -3.15
CA ASP A 338 -15.04 -10.31 -1.71
C ASP A 338 -13.77 -9.56 -1.29
N ARG A 339 -13.19 -8.76 -2.19
CA ARG A 339 -12.08 -7.86 -1.92
C ARG A 339 -12.43 -6.43 -2.32
N VAL A 340 -11.95 -5.48 -1.53
CA VAL A 340 -12.04 -4.04 -1.75
C VAL A 340 -10.76 -3.56 -2.44
N TYR A 341 -10.92 -2.76 -3.49
CA TYR A 341 -9.85 -2.11 -4.22
C TYR A 341 -10.08 -0.60 -4.17
N ALA A 342 -9.02 0.19 -4.06
CA ALA A 342 -9.10 1.65 -4.14
C ALA A 342 -8.01 2.15 -5.09
N GLN A 343 -8.41 2.94 -6.08
CA GLN A 343 -7.53 3.44 -7.14
C GLN A 343 -8.05 4.78 -7.68
N PRO A 344 -7.22 5.58 -8.36
CA PRO A 344 -7.69 6.73 -9.12
C PRO A 344 -8.76 6.32 -10.12
N GLN A 345 -9.72 7.21 -10.39
CA GLN A 345 -10.80 6.93 -11.33
C GLN A 345 -10.21 6.66 -12.73
N LEU A 346 -10.60 5.54 -13.31
CA LEU A 346 -10.16 5.16 -14.65
C LEU A 346 -11.01 5.89 -15.69
N GLY A 347 -10.43 6.92 -16.33
CA GLY A 347 -11.09 7.66 -17.42
C GLY A 347 -11.39 6.81 -18.66
N GLY A 348 -12.09 7.40 -19.62
CA GLY A 348 -12.24 6.81 -20.95
C GLY A 348 -10.88 6.59 -21.62
N PHE A 349 -10.80 5.59 -22.50
CA PHE A 349 -9.61 5.32 -23.29
C PHE A 349 -10.03 4.89 -24.70
N ASP A 350 -9.16 5.15 -25.67
CA ASP A 350 -9.33 4.64 -27.03
C ASP A 350 -9.07 3.12 -27.02
N ARG A 351 -10.09 2.33 -27.37
CA ARG A 351 -10.02 0.87 -27.40
C ARG A 351 -9.15 0.33 -28.54
N GLU A 352 -8.88 1.16 -29.54
CA GLU A 352 -8.00 0.84 -30.67
C GLU A 352 -6.56 1.29 -30.42
N TYR A 353 -6.28 1.86 -29.25
CA TYR A 353 -4.95 2.35 -28.90
C TYR A 353 -3.91 1.21 -29.01
N SER A 354 -2.87 1.50 -29.79
CA SER A 354 -1.68 0.67 -29.92
C SER A 354 -0.44 1.53 -30.01
N ILE A 355 0.68 1.00 -29.53
CA ILE A 355 1.98 1.67 -29.60
C ILE A 355 3.05 0.67 -30.03
N VAL A 356 3.89 1.09 -30.97
CA VAL A 356 5.03 0.31 -31.43
C VAL A 356 6.15 0.46 -30.41
N TRP A 357 6.64 -0.65 -29.88
CA TRP A 357 7.81 -0.65 -29.00
C TRP A 357 9.08 -0.82 -29.83
N LYS A 358 10.02 0.11 -29.70
CA LYS A 358 11.26 0.21 -30.47
C LYS A 358 12.50 -0.09 -29.63
N GLY A 359 12.31 -0.59 -28.40
CA GLY A 359 13.40 -0.86 -27.46
C GLY A 359 13.53 0.19 -26.35
N GLU A 360 12.52 1.03 -26.14
CA GLU A 360 12.48 1.98 -25.05
C GLU A 360 12.48 1.25 -23.69
N ASN A 361 13.19 1.81 -22.71
CA ASN A 361 13.21 1.27 -21.34
C ASN A 361 11.89 1.50 -20.60
N GLU A 362 11.14 2.54 -20.98
CA GLU A 362 9.82 2.84 -20.43
C GLU A 362 8.88 3.38 -21.50
N LEU A 363 7.59 3.04 -21.39
CA LEU A 363 6.50 3.57 -22.19
C LEU A 363 5.32 3.94 -21.28
N PHE A 364 4.71 5.10 -21.50
CA PHE A 364 3.46 5.45 -20.83
C PHE A 364 2.28 4.70 -21.46
N TRP A 365 1.45 4.07 -20.63
CA TRP A 365 0.27 3.33 -21.04
C TRP A 365 -1.01 4.05 -20.60
N PRO A 366 -1.68 4.77 -21.53
CA PRO A 366 -2.78 5.67 -21.18
C PRO A 366 -4.00 4.98 -20.57
N ALA A 367 -4.29 3.73 -20.97
CA ALA A 367 -5.50 3.04 -20.53
C ALA A 367 -5.53 2.77 -19.01
N LEU A 368 -4.37 2.65 -18.36
CA LEU A 368 -4.23 2.52 -16.91
C LEU A 368 -3.56 3.73 -16.26
N GLY A 369 -3.08 4.71 -17.04
CA GLY A 369 -2.36 5.88 -16.52
C GLY A 369 -1.02 5.52 -15.87
N GLU A 370 -0.41 4.40 -16.24
CA GLU A 370 0.84 3.89 -15.64
C GLU A 370 1.96 3.75 -16.67
N LYS A 371 3.21 3.71 -16.20
CA LYS A 371 4.38 3.42 -17.04
C LYS A 371 4.69 1.92 -17.06
N VAL A 372 4.86 1.38 -18.26
CA VAL A 372 5.42 0.04 -18.50
C VAL A 372 6.92 0.18 -18.65
N CYS A 373 7.67 -0.53 -17.83
CA CYS A 373 9.13 -0.60 -17.88
C CYS A 373 9.56 -1.94 -18.49
N PHE A 374 10.68 -1.91 -19.22
CA PHE A 374 11.26 -3.06 -19.90
C PHE A 374 12.69 -3.27 -19.38
N TRP A 375 12.88 -4.29 -18.55
CA TRP A 375 14.19 -4.60 -17.97
C TRP A 375 14.88 -5.69 -18.77
N GLN A 376 16.12 -5.44 -19.17
CA GLN A 376 16.96 -6.46 -19.80
C GLN A 376 17.58 -7.34 -18.71
N VAL A 377 17.39 -8.65 -18.84
CA VAL A 377 17.86 -9.67 -17.91
C VAL A 377 18.45 -10.85 -18.68
N MET A 378 19.34 -11.62 -18.06
CA MET A 378 19.85 -12.86 -18.65
C MET A 378 19.00 -14.04 -18.17
N GLY A 379 18.64 -14.95 -19.08
CA GLY A 379 18.01 -16.22 -18.75
C GLY A 379 16.52 -16.16 -18.43
N GLN A 380 15.87 -14.99 -18.54
CA GLN A 380 14.50 -14.79 -18.08
C GLN A 380 13.71 -13.85 -19.00
N GLY A 381 12.38 -13.87 -18.87
CA GLY A 381 11.50 -12.97 -19.61
C GLY A 381 11.30 -13.41 -21.06
N ILE A 382 11.11 -12.43 -21.94
CA ILE A 382 10.90 -12.62 -23.38
C ILE A 382 12.24 -12.61 -24.10
N SER A 383 12.57 -13.63 -24.87
CA SER A 383 13.82 -13.69 -25.64
C SER A 383 13.95 -12.51 -26.60
N LEU A 384 15.06 -11.78 -26.48
CA LEU A 384 15.39 -10.67 -27.38
C LEU A 384 15.58 -11.14 -28.82
N ALA A 385 16.16 -12.33 -29.01
CA ALA A 385 16.35 -12.89 -30.35
C ALA A 385 15.00 -13.20 -31.03
N LYS A 386 14.03 -13.73 -30.26
CA LYS A 386 12.71 -14.07 -30.79
C LYS A 386 11.84 -12.83 -31.06
N LEU A 387 12.01 -11.75 -30.30
CA LEU A 387 11.33 -10.47 -30.57
C LEU A 387 11.76 -9.83 -31.91
N ARG A 388 12.96 -10.13 -32.40
CA ARG A 388 13.42 -9.64 -33.72
C ARG A 388 12.69 -10.28 -34.92
N SER A 389 11.86 -11.29 -34.69
CA SER A 389 11.10 -11.96 -35.75
C SER A 389 9.98 -11.13 -36.36
N GLY A 390 9.62 -10.00 -35.75
CA GLY A 390 8.56 -9.13 -36.24
C GLY A 390 8.50 -7.79 -35.52
N LYS A 391 7.56 -6.95 -35.98
CA LYS A 391 7.27 -5.66 -35.33
C LYS A 391 6.65 -5.91 -33.96
N VAL A 392 7.18 -5.26 -32.92
CA VAL A 392 6.67 -5.41 -31.56
C VAL A 392 5.72 -4.27 -31.23
N GLU A 393 4.52 -4.60 -30.76
CA GLU A 393 3.47 -3.63 -30.46
C GLU A 393 2.78 -3.97 -29.14
N LEU A 394 2.45 -2.95 -28.35
CA LEU A 394 1.52 -3.08 -27.25
C LEU A 394 0.13 -2.73 -27.77
N ARG A 395 -0.83 -3.62 -27.54
CA ARG A 395 -2.22 -3.49 -27.96
C ARG A 395 -3.15 -3.71 -26.78
N LEU A 396 -4.36 -3.20 -26.88
CA LEU A 396 -5.46 -3.54 -25.97
C LEU A 396 -6.09 -4.86 -26.37
N ARG A 397 -6.93 -5.38 -25.47
CA ARG A 397 -7.66 -6.61 -25.69
C ARG A 397 -8.81 -6.40 -26.69
N SER A 398 -8.86 -7.20 -27.74
CA SER A 398 -9.94 -7.26 -28.73
C SER A 398 -10.92 -8.42 -28.48
N GLY A 399 -10.53 -9.39 -27.64
CA GLY A 399 -11.28 -10.62 -27.39
C GLY A 399 -10.84 -11.77 -28.30
N GLY A 400 -10.94 -13.01 -27.80
CA GLY A 400 -10.53 -14.21 -28.53
C GLY A 400 -9.05 -14.60 -28.37
N GLU A 401 -8.27 -13.79 -27.64
CA GLU A 401 -6.85 -14.04 -27.45
C GLU A 401 -6.61 -15.33 -26.67
N SER A 402 -5.55 -16.04 -27.05
CA SER A 402 -5.07 -17.21 -26.33
C SER A 402 -3.56 -17.28 -26.40
N LEU A 403 -2.95 -17.85 -25.37
CA LEU A 403 -1.51 -18.11 -25.35
C LEU A 403 -1.23 -19.40 -24.59
N ARG A 404 -0.10 -20.02 -24.90
CA ARG A 404 0.43 -21.15 -24.15
C ARG A 404 1.42 -20.61 -23.11
N PRO A 405 1.17 -20.74 -21.79
CA PRO A 405 1.99 -20.06 -20.77
C PRO A 405 3.33 -20.75 -20.49
N ARG A 406 3.48 -22.04 -20.85
CA ARG A 406 4.71 -22.82 -20.64
C ARG A 406 4.88 -23.90 -21.70
N ASN A 407 6.13 -24.33 -21.91
CA ASN A 407 6.42 -25.46 -22.78
C ASN A 407 5.72 -26.73 -22.24
N GLY A 408 5.01 -27.44 -23.10
CA GLY A 408 4.22 -28.64 -22.74
C GLY A 408 2.82 -28.36 -22.15
N ALA A 409 2.48 -27.11 -21.83
CA ALA A 409 1.12 -26.77 -21.35
C ALA A 409 0.12 -26.67 -22.51
N SER A 410 -1.18 -26.83 -22.20
CA SER A 410 -2.25 -26.54 -23.17
C SER A 410 -2.38 -25.04 -23.42
N THR A 411 -2.84 -24.67 -24.62
CA THR A 411 -3.20 -23.29 -24.93
C THR A 411 -4.39 -22.85 -24.09
N ARG A 412 -4.31 -21.67 -23.47
CA ARG A 412 -5.33 -21.13 -22.59
C ARG A 412 -5.90 -19.84 -23.17
N SER A 413 -7.21 -19.66 -23.07
CA SER A 413 -7.81 -18.37 -23.40
C SER A 413 -7.35 -17.30 -22.40
N LEU A 414 -7.13 -16.08 -22.89
CA LEU A 414 -6.74 -14.96 -22.04
C LEU A 414 -7.79 -14.69 -20.95
N LYS A 415 -9.07 -14.85 -21.27
CA LYS A 415 -10.17 -14.74 -20.30
C LYS A 415 -9.94 -15.65 -19.09
N ASN A 416 -9.62 -16.92 -19.32
CA ASN A 416 -9.43 -17.88 -18.24
C ASN A 416 -8.14 -17.58 -17.46
N LEU A 417 -7.05 -17.22 -18.14
CA LEU A 417 -5.81 -16.81 -17.47
C LEU A 417 -6.04 -15.61 -16.52
N LEU A 418 -6.77 -14.59 -16.96
CA LEU A 418 -7.07 -13.40 -16.16
C LEU A 418 -8.02 -13.70 -14.98
N GLN A 419 -8.95 -14.65 -15.16
CA GLN A 419 -9.83 -15.11 -14.09
C GLN A 419 -9.08 -15.92 -13.03
N GLU A 420 -8.18 -16.81 -13.45
CA GLU A 420 -7.31 -17.60 -12.55
C GLU A 420 -6.37 -16.71 -11.74
N GLN A 421 -5.84 -15.65 -12.36
CA GLN A 421 -5.03 -14.63 -11.69
C GLN A 421 -5.88 -13.60 -10.91
N GLN A 422 -7.20 -13.79 -10.83
CA GLN A 422 -8.15 -12.90 -10.13
C GLN A 422 -8.03 -11.43 -10.53
N VAL A 423 -7.60 -11.13 -11.76
CA VAL A 423 -7.45 -9.76 -12.24
C VAL A 423 -8.84 -9.12 -12.30
N PRO A 424 -9.10 -7.95 -11.69
CA PRO A 424 -10.41 -7.32 -11.72
C PRO A 424 -10.90 -6.95 -13.13
N PRO A 425 -12.21 -7.07 -13.45
CA PRO A 425 -12.75 -6.85 -14.79
C PRO A 425 -12.37 -5.49 -15.42
N TRP A 426 -12.37 -4.42 -14.63
CA TRP A 426 -12.02 -3.08 -15.12
C TRP A 426 -10.54 -2.93 -15.50
N GLN A 427 -9.65 -3.74 -14.92
CA GLN A 427 -8.24 -3.80 -15.33
C GLN A 427 -8.04 -4.68 -16.57
N ARG A 428 -8.81 -5.78 -16.70
CA ARG A 428 -8.66 -6.75 -17.81
C ARG A 428 -8.77 -6.11 -19.19
N GLU A 429 -9.68 -5.16 -19.37
CA GLU A 429 -9.88 -4.48 -20.66
C GLU A 429 -8.77 -3.48 -20.98
N ARG A 430 -7.97 -3.11 -19.98
CA ARG A 430 -6.97 -2.03 -20.06
C ARG A 430 -5.54 -2.56 -19.97
N LEU A 431 -5.34 -3.87 -19.80
CA LEU A 431 -4.01 -4.48 -19.73
C LEU A 431 -3.28 -4.37 -21.07
N PRO A 432 -1.99 -4.00 -21.08
CA PRO A 432 -1.18 -4.05 -22.28
C PRO A 432 -0.85 -5.49 -22.67
N LEU A 433 -1.14 -5.82 -23.93
CA LEU A 433 -0.80 -7.08 -24.57
C LEU A 433 0.35 -6.84 -25.55
N LEU A 434 1.49 -7.47 -25.33
CA LEU A 434 2.65 -7.38 -26.21
C LEU A 434 2.51 -8.39 -27.36
N TYR A 435 2.49 -7.90 -28.59
CA TYR A 435 2.47 -8.68 -29.81
C TYR A 435 3.80 -8.58 -30.55
N CYS A 436 4.20 -9.65 -31.23
CA CYS A 436 5.26 -9.66 -32.23
C CYS A 436 4.66 -10.13 -33.56
N GLY A 437 4.51 -9.21 -34.50
CA GLY A 437 3.62 -9.40 -35.65
C GLY A 437 2.17 -9.62 -35.21
N ASP A 438 1.61 -10.77 -35.53
CA ASP A 438 0.25 -11.17 -35.14
C ASP A 438 0.21 -12.11 -33.93
N LYS A 439 1.38 -12.49 -33.38
CA LYS A 439 1.46 -13.43 -32.26
C LYS A 439 1.45 -12.69 -30.93
N LEU A 440 0.54 -13.08 -30.03
CA LEU A 440 0.54 -12.62 -28.64
C LEU A 440 1.76 -13.21 -27.91
N VAL A 441 2.67 -12.34 -27.48
CA VAL A 441 3.93 -12.70 -26.82
C VAL A 441 3.82 -12.61 -25.32
N CYS A 442 3.19 -11.57 -24.78
CA CYS A 442 3.09 -11.37 -23.34
C CYS A 442 1.80 -10.65 -22.98
N VAL A 443 1.18 -11.09 -21.89
CA VAL A 443 0.16 -10.34 -21.16
C VAL A 443 0.87 -9.79 -19.94
N LEU A 444 1.02 -8.46 -19.87
CA LEU A 444 1.86 -7.83 -18.86
C LEU A 444 1.45 -8.24 -17.44
N GLY A 445 2.42 -8.71 -16.65
CA GLY A 445 2.21 -9.15 -15.27
C GLY A 445 1.44 -10.48 -15.11
N VAL A 446 1.03 -11.12 -16.22
CA VAL A 446 0.18 -12.33 -16.19
C VAL A 446 0.91 -13.55 -16.76
N ALA A 447 1.42 -13.45 -18.00
CA ALA A 447 2.10 -14.57 -18.65
C ALA A 447 2.95 -14.14 -19.84
N ILE A 448 3.98 -14.92 -20.14
CA ILE A 448 4.75 -14.87 -21.39
C ILE A 448 4.46 -16.15 -22.18
N ALA A 449 4.19 -16.02 -23.47
CA ALA A 449 3.98 -17.14 -24.36
C ALA A 449 5.23 -18.04 -24.40
N ALA A 450 5.04 -19.34 -24.20
CA ALA A 450 6.08 -20.35 -24.09
C ALA A 450 7.12 -20.27 -25.21
N ASP A 451 6.65 -20.06 -26.44
CA ASP A 451 7.49 -20.03 -27.63
C ASP A 451 8.44 -18.82 -27.62
N PHE A 452 8.10 -17.76 -26.89
CA PHE A 452 8.87 -16.52 -26.77
C PHE A 452 9.68 -16.40 -25.47
N GLN A 453 9.59 -17.37 -24.56
CA GLN A 453 10.36 -17.34 -23.31
C GLN A 453 11.86 -17.45 -23.56
N ALA A 454 12.65 -16.74 -22.76
CA ALA A 454 14.10 -16.83 -22.76
C ALA A 454 14.59 -18.14 -22.09
N THR A 455 15.61 -18.79 -22.65
CA THR A 455 16.39 -19.88 -22.03
C THR A 455 17.48 -19.34 -21.10
N ASP A 456 17.92 -20.11 -20.11
CA ASP A 456 18.83 -19.73 -19.01
C ASP A 456 20.11 -18.93 -19.38
N SER A 457 20.57 -19.00 -20.63
CA SER A 457 21.78 -18.32 -21.12
C SER A 457 21.55 -17.26 -22.20
N GLU A 458 20.29 -16.93 -22.53
CA GLU A 458 19.98 -15.92 -23.56
C GLU A 458 19.54 -14.58 -22.96
N PRO A 459 19.85 -13.44 -23.61
CA PRO A 459 19.31 -12.14 -23.22
C PRO A 459 17.79 -12.12 -23.40
N GLY A 460 17.08 -11.65 -22.38
CA GLY A 460 15.64 -11.49 -22.39
C GLY A 460 15.18 -10.16 -21.80
N ILE A 461 13.90 -9.88 -22.00
CA ILE A 461 13.23 -8.68 -21.52
C ILE A 461 12.07 -9.05 -20.62
N VAL A 462 12.07 -8.44 -19.45
CA VAL A 462 11.01 -8.53 -18.47
C VAL A 462 10.20 -7.23 -18.54
N PRO A 463 9.00 -7.21 -19.12
CA PRO A 463 8.13 -6.05 -19.02
C PRO A 463 7.34 -6.07 -17.70
N GLY A 464 7.16 -4.92 -17.06
CA GLY A 464 6.30 -4.77 -15.88
C GLY A 464 6.00 -3.31 -15.52
N TRP A 465 5.26 -3.10 -14.44
CA TRP A 465 4.84 -1.75 -14.03
C TRP A 465 5.93 -1.04 -13.23
N ALA A 466 6.09 0.26 -13.45
CA ALA A 466 6.96 1.10 -12.62
C ALA A 466 6.54 1.10 -11.13
N SER A 467 5.24 0.94 -10.86
CA SER A 467 4.64 0.82 -9.51
C SER A 467 4.96 -0.52 -8.82
N GLY A 468 5.27 -1.57 -9.59
CA GLY A 468 5.64 -2.92 -9.10
C GLY A 468 6.96 -2.98 -8.33
N LEU A 469 7.75 -1.91 -8.32
CA LEU A 469 8.92 -1.71 -7.44
C LEU A 469 8.57 -1.51 -5.97
N ARG A 470 7.29 -1.33 -5.63
CA ARG A 470 6.83 -0.94 -4.28
C ARG A 470 6.09 -2.05 -3.53
N GLN A 471 6.52 -3.30 -3.59
CA GLN A 471 6.16 -4.24 -2.54
C GLN A 471 7.10 -4.05 -1.34
N GLY A 472 6.59 -3.50 -0.24
CA GLY A 472 7.29 -3.52 1.06
C GLY A 472 8.13 -2.30 1.45
N GLY A 473 7.81 -1.08 0.97
CA GLY A 473 8.33 0.15 1.57
C GLY A 473 9.84 0.43 1.40
N GLN A 474 10.60 -0.41 0.69
CA GLN A 474 11.97 -0.10 0.28
C GLN A 474 12.04 0.20 -1.22
N THR A 475 12.78 1.26 -1.56
CA THR A 475 13.04 1.65 -2.93
C THR A 475 14.20 0.79 -3.44
N LEU A 476 13.93 -0.24 -4.22
CA LEU A 476 14.96 -1.06 -4.88
C LEU A 476 15.52 -0.30 -6.11
N LEU A 477 16.18 0.85 -5.88
CA LEU A 477 16.91 1.57 -6.93
C LEU A 477 18.36 1.07 -7.09
N GLU A 478 18.85 0.22 -6.19
CA GLU A 478 20.26 -0.23 -6.20
C GLU A 478 20.46 -1.75 -6.23
N SER A 479 19.40 -2.56 -6.21
CA SER A 479 19.54 -4.01 -6.39
C SER A 479 19.20 -4.41 -7.83
N ARG A 480 20.12 -5.14 -8.45
CA ARG A 480 19.93 -5.81 -9.74
C ARG A 480 18.55 -6.50 -9.78
N PRO A 481 17.90 -6.61 -10.95
CA PRO A 481 16.61 -7.27 -11.10
C PRO A 481 16.75 -8.80 -10.96
N GLN A 482 17.06 -9.28 -9.75
CA GLN A 482 16.88 -10.68 -9.39
C GLN A 482 15.49 -10.92 -8.79
N ASN A 483 14.83 -9.87 -8.27
CA ASN A 483 13.51 -9.97 -7.64
C ASN A 483 12.33 -9.49 -8.51
N PHE A 484 12.57 -9.12 -9.78
CA PHE A 484 11.49 -8.90 -10.74
C PHE A 484 11.08 -10.22 -11.38
N LEU A 485 10.43 -11.05 -10.58
CA LEU A 485 9.53 -12.04 -11.13
C LEU A 485 8.41 -11.25 -11.82
N ILE A 486 8.44 -11.17 -13.17
CA ILE A 486 7.17 -11.40 -13.88
C ILE A 486 6.65 -12.65 -13.22
N SER A 487 5.44 -12.59 -12.67
CA SER A 487 4.77 -13.74 -12.11
C SER A 487 4.69 -14.85 -13.18
N ASN A 488 5.77 -15.61 -13.32
CA ASN A 488 5.81 -17.04 -13.12
C ASN A 488 5.30 -17.31 -11.70
N HIS A 489 4.06 -16.89 -11.38
CA HIS A 489 3.32 -17.29 -10.19
C HIS A 489 3.02 -18.80 -10.18
N TYR A 490 3.50 -19.50 -11.22
CA TYR A 490 3.54 -20.93 -11.32
C TYR A 490 4.93 -21.54 -11.03
N LEU A 491 5.99 -20.79 -10.69
CA LEU A 491 7.30 -21.37 -10.37
C LEU A 491 7.91 -20.94 -9.03
N GLU A 492 7.60 -19.76 -8.50
CA GLU A 492 8.02 -19.41 -7.13
C GLU A 492 6.93 -18.57 -6.44
N ARG A 493 5.77 -19.19 -6.18
CA ARG A 493 5.26 -19.00 -4.82
C ARG A 493 6.32 -19.66 -3.94
N SER A 494 6.74 -19.00 -2.86
CA SER A 494 6.89 -19.76 -1.62
C SER A 494 5.52 -20.42 -1.42
N MET A 495 5.32 -21.58 -2.04
CA MET A 495 4.10 -22.36 -1.91
C MET A 495 4.09 -22.69 -0.44
N ALA A 496 3.22 -22.02 0.33
CA ALA A 496 3.07 -22.34 1.73
C ALA A 496 2.82 -23.85 1.77
N VAL A 497 3.80 -24.57 2.29
CA VAL A 497 3.74 -26.01 2.41
C VAL A 497 2.57 -26.28 3.35
N GLU A 498 1.48 -26.79 2.80
CA GLU A 498 0.26 -27.07 3.53
C GLU A 498 0.31 -28.52 4.00
N ARG A 499 -0.25 -28.77 5.18
CA ARG A 499 -0.43 -30.13 5.69
C ARG A 499 -1.92 -30.43 5.80
N THR A 500 -2.30 -31.65 5.44
CA THR A 500 -3.66 -32.18 5.60
C THR A 500 -3.60 -33.53 6.30
N LEU A 501 -4.65 -33.86 7.06
CA LEU A 501 -4.85 -35.24 7.50
C LEU A 501 -5.47 -36.04 6.35
N SER A 502 -5.07 -37.30 6.22
CA SER A 502 -5.77 -38.32 5.46
C SER A 502 -5.84 -39.61 6.30
N ILE A 503 -6.96 -40.33 6.22
CA ILE A 503 -7.12 -41.63 6.87
C ILE A 503 -7.55 -42.65 5.82
N ILE A 504 -6.80 -43.73 5.65
CA ILE A 504 -7.24 -44.92 4.92
C ILE A 504 -8.11 -45.76 5.86
N LYS A 505 -9.36 -45.93 5.47
CA LYS A 505 -10.42 -46.55 6.27
C LYS A 505 -10.32 -48.09 6.28
N PRO A 506 -11.04 -48.78 7.20
CA PRO A 506 -10.87 -50.22 7.40
C PRO A 506 -11.14 -51.08 6.16
N ASP A 507 -12.05 -50.66 5.27
CA ASP A 507 -12.34 -51.32 3.99
C ASP A 507 -11.12 -51.35 3.06
N ALA A 508 -10.46 -50.21 2.88
CA ALA A 508 -9.26 -50.11 2.05
C ALA A 508 -8.03 -50.78 2.69
N VAL A 509 -7.95 -50.79 4.02
CA VAL A 509 -6.91 -51.55 4.74
C VAL A 509 -7.12 -53.05 4.56
N ALA A 510 -8.34 -53.56 4.74
CA ALA A 510 -8.69 -54.98 4.55
C ALA A 510 -8.43 -55.47 3.11
N LYS A 511 -8.59 -54.58 2.12
CA LYS A 511 -8.27 -54.85 0.70
C LYS A 511 -6.78 -54.86 0.38
N ASN A 512 -5.90 -54.57 1.35
CA ASN A 512 -4.46 -54.51 1.18
C ASN A 512 -4.01 -53.53 0.07
N VAL A 513 -4.65 -52.34 -0.01
CA VAL A 513 -4.37 -51.32 -1.04
C VAL A 513 -3.62 -50.09 -0.51
N ILE A 514 -3.12 -50.11 0.73
CA ILE A 514 -2.39 -48.98 1.35
C ILE A 514 -1.26 -48.47 0.44
N GLY A 515 -0.41 -49.36 -0.06
CA GLY A 515 0.72 -48.98 -0.93
C GLY A 515 0.28 -48.34 -2.25
N LYS A 516 -0.87 -48.75 -2.81
CA LYS A 516 -1.44 -48.16 -4.03
C LYS A 516 -1.97 -46.75 -3.78
N ILE A 517 -2.59 -46.52 -2.61
CA ILE A 517 -3.07 -45.21 -2.18
C ILE A 517 -1.88 -44.28 -1.88
N TYR A 518 -0.84 -44.77 -1.22
CA TYR A 518 0.39 -44.01 -0.99
C TYR A 518 1.05 -43.59 -2.30
N SER A 519 1.20 -44.53 -3.24
CA SER A 519 1.72 -44.25 -4.57
C SER A 519 0.90 -43.16 -5.28
N ARG A 520 -0.42 -43.11 -5.05
CA ARG A 520 -1.29 -42.06 -5.61
C ARG A 520 -0.97 -40.68 -5.03
N PHE A 521 -0.78 -40.57 -3.72
CA PHE A 521 -0.40 -39.32 -3.08
C PHE A 521 0.99 -38.86 -3.55
N GLU A 522 1.98 -39.76 -3.51
CA GLU A 522 3.38 -39.45 -3.84
C GLU A 522 3.55 -39.07 -5.32
N SER A 523 2.94 -39.83 -6.24
CA SER A 523 2.98 -39.51 -7.69
C SER A 523 2.25 -38.21 -8.06
N ASN A 524 1.41 -37.68 -7.18
CA ASN A 524 0.71 -36.40 -7.36
C ASN A 524 1.29 -35.27 -6.46
N GLY A 525 2.53 -35.45 -5.99
CA GLY A 525 3.30 -34.39 -5.34
C GLY A 525 2.93 -34.14 -3.87
N LEU A 526 2.26 -35.09 -3.20
CA LEU A 526 2.04 -35.08 -1.76
C LEU A 526 3.05 -35.99 -1.06
N LYS A 527 3.77 -35.45 -0.08
CA LYS A 527 4.72 -36.18 0.75
C LYS A 527 4.03 -36.72 2.00
N ILE A 528 4.31 -37.96 2.37
CA ILE A 528 3.85 -38.52 3.65
C ILE A 528 4.90 -38.16 4.71
N VAL A 529 4.57 -37.24 5.62
CA VAL A 529 5.49 -36.71 6.65
C VAL A 529 5.25 -37.29 8.05
N ALA A 530 4.16 -38.02 8.22
CA ALA A 530 3.90 -38.92 9.34
C ALA A 530 2.86 -39.97 8.94
N SER A 531 2.97 -41.19 9.47
CA SER A 531 1.95 -42.22 9.30
C SER A 531 1.96 -43.22 10.45
N GLN A 532 0.79 -43.65 10.91
CA GLN A 532 0.64 -44.70 11.91
C GLN A 532 -0.59 -45.57 11.62
N MET A 533 -0.45 -46.88 11.80
CA MET A 533 -1.58 -47.80 11.75
C MET A 533 -2.17 -47.92 13.16
N ARG A 534 -3.49 -47.76 13.28
CA ARG A 534 -4.19 -47.83 14.56
C ARG A 534 -5.53 -48.54 14.41
N HIS A 535 -5.95 -49.26 15.44
CA HIS A 535 -7.34 -49.65 15.60
C HIS A 535 -7.97 -48.66 16.58
N LEU A 536 -8.89 -47.82 16.11
CA LEU A 536 -9.51 -46.78 16.93
C LEU A 536 -10.44 -47.39 17.97
N SER A 537 -10.37 -46.91 19.21
CA SER A 537 -11.42 -47.15 20.20
C SER A 537 -12.67 -46.34 19.85
N ARG A 538 -13.82 -46.73 20.41
CA ARG A 538 -15.08 -45.98 20.26
C ARG A 538 -14.93 -44.52 20.69
N THR A 539 -14.29 -44.28 21.83
CA THR A 539 -14.06 -42.92 22.37
C THR A 539 -13.22 -42.05 21.43
N GLU A 540 -12.20 -42.62 20.79
CA GLU A 540 -11.35 -41.89 19.84
C GLU A 540 -12.09 -41.58 18.54
N ALA A 541 -12.87 -42.53 18.02
CA ALA A 541 -13.69 -42.30 16.82
C ALA A 541 -14.78 -41.24 17.08
N GLU A 542 -15.46 -41.30 18.23
CA GLU A 542 -16.48 -40.31 18.63
C GLU A 542 -15.87 -38.92 18.86
N GLY A 543 -14.67 -38.85 19.45
CA GLY A 543 -13.95 -37.60 19.66
C GLY A 543 -13.52 -36.96 18.33
N PHE A 544 -12.98 -37.75 17.41
CA PHE A 544 -12.55 -37.26 16.10
C PHE A 544 -13.75 -36.77 15.25
N TYR A 545 -14.86 -37.51 15.22
CA TYR A 545 -16.05 -37.16 14.43
C TYR A 545 -17.08 -36.30 15.19
N ALA A 546 -16.72 -35.67 16.31
CA ALA A 546 -17.66 -34.95 17.18
C ALA A 546 -18.49 -33.87 16.45
N VAL A 547 -17.94 -33.25 15.41
CA VAL A 547 -18.64 -32.29 14.53
C VAL A 547 -19.84 -32.89 13.80
N HIS A 548 -19.91 -34.22 13.67
CA HIS A 548 -21.03 -34.94 13.08
C HIS A 548 -21.98 -35.53 14.11
N LYS A 549 -21.80 -35.31 15.42
CA LYS A 549 -22.60 -35.93 16.50
C LYS A 549 -24.12 -35.75 16.35
N ALA A 550 -24.56 -34.63 15.78
CA ALA A 550 -25.97 -34.33 15.53
C ALA A 550 -26.51 -34.90 14.20
N ARG A 551 -25.67 -35.57 13.39
CA ARG A 551 -26.07 -36.14 12.10
C ARG A 551 -26.59 -37.57 12.28
N PRO A 552 -27.60 -37.99 11.51
CA PRO A 552 -28.22 -39.30 11.65
C PRO A 552 -27.26 -40.48 11.39
N PHE A 553 -26.21 -40.27 10.58
CA PHE A 553 -25.22 -41.29 10.23
C PHE A 553 -24.04 -41.40 11.22
N PHE A 554 -24.02 -40.61 12.31
CA PHE A 554 -22.86 -40.53 13.22
C PHE A 554 -22.49 -41.88 13.85
N ASN A 555 -23.48 -42.60 14.37
CA ASN A 555 -23.24 -43.88 15.04
C ASN A 555 -22.74 -44.96 14.08
N ASP A 556 -23.23 -44.94 12.84
CA ASP A 556 -22.83 -45.87 11.79
C ASP A 556 -21.40 -45.57 11.31
N LEU A 557 -21.06 -44.28 11.16
CA LEU A 557 -19.70 -43.84 10.84
C LEU A 557 -18.70 -44.25 11.93
N VAL A 558 -19.04 -44.04 13.21
CA VAL A 558 -18.21 -44.47 14.34
C VAL A 558 -18.07 -45.99 14.35
N GLY A 559 -19.19 -46.72 14.19
CA GLY A 559 -19.21 -48.18 14.13
C GLY A 559 -18.31 -48.72 13.02
N PHE A 560 -18.35 -48.10 11.85
CA PHE A 560 -17.49 -48.46 10.72
C PHE A 560 -16.01 -48.19 11.03
N MET A 561 -15.67 -47.02 11.57
CA MET A 561 -14.29 -46.62 11.82
C MET A 561 -13.59 -47.44 12.91
N ILE A 562 -14.35 -48.12 13.79
CA ILE A 562 -13.81 -49.05 14.79
C ILE A 562 -13.90 -50.52 14.35
N SER A 563 -14.43 -50.82 13.16
CA SER A 563 -14.61 -52.20 12.69
C SER A 563 -13.30 -52.91 12.34
N GLY A 564 -12.21 -52.17 12.14
CA GLY A 564 -10.90 -52.70 11.82
C GLY A 564 -9.80 -51.63 11.88
N PRO A 565 -8.55 -51.99 11.55
CA PRO A 565 -7.44 -51.06 11.55
C PRO A 565 -7.58 -49.99 10.47
N VAL A 566 -7.14 -48.78 10.79
CA VAL A 566 -6.99 -47.64 9.87
C VAL A 566 -5.53 -47.27 9.73
N MET A 567 -5.17 -46.72 8.58
CA MET A 567 -3.88 -46.04 8.40
C MET A 567 -4.15 -44.54 8.47
N ILE A 568 -3.52 -43.84 9.41
CA ILE A 568 -3.65 -42.39 9.60
C ILE A 568 -2.36 -41.74 9.14
N GLN A 569 -2.44 -40.72 8.29
CA GLN A 569 -1.26 -40.08 7.72
C GLN A 569 -1.40 -38.57 7.61
N VAL A 570 -0.27 -37.88 7.73
CA VAL A 570 -0.13 -36.45 7.46
C VAL A 570 0.51 -36.30 6.09
N LEU A 571 -0.21 -35.65 5.19
CA LEU A 571 0.25 -35.33 3.85
C LEU A 571 0.74 -33.89 3.83
N GLU A 572 1.90 -33.66 3.25
CA GLU A 572 2.54 -32.35 3.12
C GLU A 572 2.79 -32.05 1.64
N GLY A 573 2.40 -30.88 1.19
CA GLY A 573 2.60 -30.46 -0.17
C GLY A 573 1.89 -29.15 -0.50
N GLU A 574 2.00 -28.75 -1.74
CA GLU A 574 1.37 -27.52 -2.21
C GLU A 574 -0.13 -27.72 -2.37
N SER A 575 -0.94 -26.89 -1.70
CA SER A 575 -2.40 -27.04 -1.66
C SER A 575 -2.83 -28.46 -1.26
N ALA A 576 -2.16 -29.01 -0.24
CA ALA A 576 -2.31 -30.39 0.21
C ALA A 576 -3.77 -30.77 0.53
N VAL A 577 -4.55 -29.88 1.15
CA VAL A 577 -5.96 -30.14 1.48
C VAL A 577 -6.77 -30.33 0.19
N GLN A 578 -6.65 -29.40 -0.76
CA GLN A 578 -7.38 -29.48 -2.02
C GLN A 578 -6.94 -30.67 -2.86
N LYS A 579 -5.61 -30.89 -3.02
CA LYS A 579 -5.08 -32.03 -3.79
C LYS A 579 -5.52 -33.37 -3.20
N ASN A 580 -5.51 -33.52 -1.88
CA ASN A 580 -6.01 -34.74 -1.25
C ASN A 580 -7.49 -34.96 -1.58
N ARG A 581 -8.33 -33.92 -1.49
CA ARG A 581 -9.76 -34.01 -1.84
C ARG A 581 -10.00 -34.37 -3.31
N ASP A 582 -9.22 -33.80 -4.23
CA ASP A 582 -9.31 -34.11 -5.65
C ASP A 582 -8.94 -35.58 -5.91
N LEU A 583 -7.87 -36.09 -5.27
CA LEU A 583 -7.46 -37.48 -5.36
C LEU A 583 -8.45 -38.44 -4.71
N MET A 584 -9.12 -38.02 -3.63
CA MET A 584 -10.15 -38.82 -2.96
C MET A 584 -11.37 -39.02 -3.86
N GLY A 585 -11.83 -37.97 -4.55
CA GLY A 585 -13.05 -38.00 -5.35
C GLY A 585 -14.34 -37.85 -4.52
N ALA A 586 -15.49 -37.82 -5.21
CA ALA A 586 -16.79 -37.66 -4.58
C ALA A 586 -17.08 -38.79 -3.56
N THR A 587 -17.80 -38.47 -2.48
CA THR A 587 -18.13 -39.42 -1.39
C THR A 587 -18.90 -40.65 -1.89
N ASP A 588 -19.74 -40.47 -2.91
CA ASP A 588 -20.40 -41.57 -3.62
C ASP A 588 -19.45 -42.10 -4.72
N PRO A 589 -18.96 -43.35 -4.60
CA PRO A 589 -18.02 -43.92 -5.56
C PRO A 589 -18.57 -43.95 -6.99
N LYS A 590 -19.89 -44.06 -7.17
CA LYS A 590 -20.54 -44.06 -8.49
C LYS A 590 -20.51 -42.69 -9.17
N LYS A 591 -20.32 -41.62 -8.39
CA LYS A 591 -20.20 -40.23 -8.85
C LYS A 591 -18.76 -39.72 -8.83
N ALA A 592 -17.82 -40.54 -8.35
CA ALA A 592 -16.41 -40.19 -8.31
C ALA A 592 -15.79 -40.35 -9.70
N GLU A 593 -14.92 -39.41 -10.08
CA GLU A 593 -14.24 -39.46 -11.38
C GLU A 593 -13.30 -40.67 -11.46
N LYS A 594 -13.21 -41.28 -12.64
CA LYS A 594 -12.37 -42.45 -12.88
C LYS A 594 -10.91 -42.14 -12.56
N GLY A 595 -10.26 -42.97 -11.74
CA GLY A 595 -8.89 -42.77 -11.29
C GLY A 595 -8.75 -42.03 -9.96
N THR A 596 -9.86 -41.63 -9.32
CA THR A 596 -9.86 -41.19 -7.91
C THR A 596 -9.86 -42.40 -6.97
N ILE A 597 -9.38 -42.21 -5.73
CA ILE A 597 -9.26 -43.27 -4.73
C ILE A 597 -10.64 -43.89 -4.43
N ARG A 598 -11.69 -43.09 -4.35
CA ARG A 598 -13.06 -43.60 -4.12
C ARG A 598 -13.60 -44.34 -5.33
N ALA A 599 -13.38 -43.86 -6.55
CA ALA A 599 -13.80 -44.62 -7.72
C ALA A 599 -13.11 -45.99 -7.82
N ASP A 600 -11.83 -46.06 -7.45
CA ASP A 600 -11.01 -47.26 -7.64
C ASP A 600 -11.11 -48.26 -6.47
N PHE A 601 -11.36 -47.81 -5.23
CA PHE A 601 -11.20 -48.64 -4.03
C PHE A 601 -12.38 -48.65 -3.04
N ALA A 602 -13.36 -47.74 -3.16
CA ALA A 602 -14.51 -47.72 -2.27
C ALA A 602 -15.56 -48.78 -2.62
N ASP A 603 -16.28 -49.29 -1.62
CA ASP A 603 -17.41 -50.21 -1.80
C ASP A 603 -18.76 -49.51 -1.82
N SER A 604 -18.91 -48.46 -1.01
CA SER A 604 -20.17 -47.73 -0.85
C SER A 604 -19.94 -46.29 -0.37
N ILE A 605 -21.02 -45.54 -0.13
CA ILE A 605 -20.95 -44.19 0.44
C ILE A 605 -20.34 -44.23 1.86
N ASP A 606 -20.66 -45.27 2.63
CA ASP A 606 -20.21 -45.42 4.02
C ASP A 606 -18.80 -46.03 4.08
N ALA A 607 -18.55 -47.07 3.26
CA ALA A 607 -17.24 -47.69 3.06
C ALA A 607 -16.53 -47.07 1.85
N ASN A 608 -16.09 -45.82 2.02
CA ASN A 608 -15.56 -45.00 0.95
C ASN A 608 -14.03 -44.89 0.90
N ALA A 609 -13.30 -45.90 1.38
CA ALA A 609 -11.85 -46.07 1.35
C ALA A 609 -11.00 -45.03 2.11
N VAL A 610 -11.34 -43.74 2.08
CA VAL A 610 -10.51 -42.64 2.59
C VAL A 610 -11.32 -41.48 3.18
N HIS A 611 -10.75 -40.87 4.20
CA HIS A 611 -11.15 -39.58 4.78
C HIS A 611 -10.03 -38.56 4.61
N GLY A 612 -10.38 -37.28 4.52
CA GLY A 612 -9.44 -36.17 4.46
C GLY A 612 -10.10 -34.88 4.91
N SER A 613 -9.28 -33.97 5.42
CA SER A 613 -9.71 -32.67 5.94
C SER A 613 -10.40 -31.83 4.86
N ASP A 614 -11.34 -30.99 5.26
CA ASP A 614 -12.11 -30.11 4.38
C ASP A 614 -11.53 -28.69 4.24
N SER A 615 -10.75 -28.23 5.22
CA SER A 615 -10.00 -26.97 5.22
C SER A 615 -8.64 -27.08 5.94
N ALA A 616 -7.78 -26.08 5.77
CA ALA A 616 -6.47 -25.98 6.43
C ALA A 616 -6.59 -25.88 7.97
N GLU A 617 -7.62 -25.18 8.46
CA GLU A 617 -7.90 -25.04 9.88
C GLU A 617 -8.31 -26.37 10.50
N ASN A 618 -9.20 -27.10 9.82
CA ASN A 618 -9.62 -28.43 10.28
C ASN A 618 -8.48 -29.43 10.18
N ALA A 619 -7.66 -29.37 9.13
CA ALA A 619 -6.45 -30.18 9.02
C ALA A 619 -5.52 -30.01 10.23
N LYS A 620 -5.30 -28.79 10.72
CA LYS A 620 -4.48 -28.56 11.92
C LYS A 620 -5.07 -29.25 13.16
N ILE A 621 -6.37 -29.09 13.40
CA ILE A 621 -7.08 -29.69 14.53
C ILE A 621 -7.02 -31.23 14.45
N GLU A 622 -7.27 -31.78 13.27
CA GLU A 622 -7.27 -33.22 13.00
C GLU A 622 -5.87 -33.84 13.11
N ILE A 623 -4.82 -33.14 12.66
CA ILE A 623 -3.42 -33.57 12.83
C ILE A 623 -3.06 -33.59 14.32
N ASP A 624 -3.34 -32.51 15.04
CA ASP A 624 -3.04 -32.38 16.48
C ASP A 624 -3.79 -33.44 17.32
N TYR A 625 -4.92 -33.94 16.83
CA TYR A 625 -5.68 -35.02 17.47
C TYR A 625 -4.93 -36.37 17.46
N PHE A 626 -4.16 -36.67 16.40
CA PHE A 626 -3.49 -37.97 16.24
C PHE A 626 -1.96 -37.93 16.36
N PHE A 627 -1.33 -36.78 16.10
CA PHE A 627 0.12 -36.63 16.07
C PHE A 627 0.56 -35.47 16.95
N ALA A 628 1.46 -35.75 17.89
CA ALA A 628 2.19 -34.69 18.56
C ALA A 628 3.11 -33.97 17.55
N PRO A 629 3.31 -32.63 17.64
CA PRO A 629 4.12 -31.89 16.67
C PRO A 629 5.52 -32.46 16.43
N LYS A 630 6.13 -33.06 17.47
CA LYS A 630 7.45 -33.70 17.42
C LYS A 630 7.50 -34.99 16.58
N ASN A 631 6.36 -35.58 16.22
CA ASN A 631 6.25 -36.81 15.44
C ASN A 631 5.94 -36.55 13.96
N VAL A 632 5.94 -35.29 13.53
CA VAL A 632 5.70 -34.88 12.13
C VAL A 632 7.00 -34.29 11.59
N HIS A 633 7.59 -34.98 10.61
CA HIS A 633 8.90 -34.63 10.07
C HIS A 633 8.81 -34.33 8.58
N SER A 634 8.97 -33.06 8.22
CA SER A 634 9.12 -32.66 6.81
C SER A 634 10.36 -33.33 6.21
N ARG A 635 10.23 -33.76 4.95
CA ARG A 635 11.32 -34.34 4.16
C ARG A 635 11.90 -33.35 3.17
#